data_AF-A0A9D1GNW9-F1
#
_entry.id   AF-A0A9D1GNW9-F1
#
_cell.length_a   1.000
_cell.length_b   1.000
_cell.length_c   1.000
_cell.angle_alpha   90.00
_cell.angle_beta   90.00
_cell.angle_gamma   90.00
#
_symmetry.space_group_name_H-M   'P 1'
#
loop_
_entity.id
_entity.type
_entity.pdbx_description
1 polymer ?
#
loop_
_entity_poly.entity_id
_entity_poly.type
_entity_poly.pdbx_seq_one_letter_code
_entity_poly.pdbx_strand_id
1 'polypeptide(L)'
;MVYFCYIDESGTPQIPGNTSHYVLCGISIPVKDWKKCDVAINKIKTKYGLSETEIHTGWIVRSYFEQTRIPGFEQMSYEDRRSEVLKQRKA
;
A
#
# COMPACT_ATOMS: atom_id res chain seq x y z
N MET A 1 -0.67 27.65 8.33
CA MET A 1 -0.69 26.22 8.72
C MET A 1 0.24 25.47 7.77
N VAL A 2 1.21 24.72 8.28
CA VAL A 2 2.27 24.07 7.47
C VAL A 2 1.92 22.61 7.26
N TYR A 3 2.22 22.10 6.06
CA TYR A 3 1.95 20.72 5.65
C TYR A 3 3.21 20.06 5.10
N PHE A 4 3.33 18.75 5.33
CA PHE A 4 4.17 17.89 4.53
C PHE A 4 3.36 17.38 3.35
N CYS A 5 3.89 17.56 2.14
CA CYS A 5 3.31 17.04 0.92
C CYS A 5 4.28 16.04 0.31
N TYR A 6 3.79 14.85 0.02
CA TYR A 6 4.51 13.80 -0.70
C TYR A 6 3.75 13.52 -2.00
N ILE A 7 4.47 13.31 -3.10
CA ILE A 7 3.92 12.96 -4.41
C ILE A 7 4.80 11.85 -4.98
N ASP A 8 4.17 10.83 -5.53
CA ASP A 8 4.86 9.74 -6.22
C ASP A 8 3.97 9.17 -7.35
N GLU A 9 4.58 8.47 -8.29
CA GLU A 9 3.96 7.99 -9.51
C GLU A 9 4.06 6.47 -9.66
N SER A 10 3.11 5.88 -10.36
CA SER A 10 3.09 4.44 -10.66
C SER A 10 2.66 4.22 -12.10
N GLY A 11 3.55 3.65 -12.90
CA GLY A 11 3.35 3.36 -14.32
C GLY A 11 4.17 4.25 -15.25
N THR A 12 4.01 4.08 -16.56
CA THR A 12 4.72 4.86 -17.58
C THR A 12 3.78 5.89 -18.24
N PRO A 13 4.12 7.19 -18.25
CA PRO A 13 3.29 8.23 -18.86
C PRO A 13 3.35 8.26 -20.40
N GLN A 14 4.27 7.52 -21.03
CA GLN A 14 4.49 7.52 -22.48
C GLN A 14 3.35 6.85 -23.26
N ILE A 15 3.16 7.26 -24.52
CA ILE A 15 2.26 6.62 -25.49
C ILE A 15 3.07 6.21 -26.74
N PRO A 16 3.21 4.89 -27.05
CA PRO A 16 2.78 3.76 -26.22
C PRO A 16 3.69 3.57 -25.00
N GLY A 17 3.09 3.21 -23.86
CA GLY A 17 3.78 2.92 -22.60
C GLY A 17 3.94 1.41 -22.36
N ASN A 18 4.70 1.04 -21.34
CA ASN A 18 4.94 -0.36 -20.96
C ASN A 18 4.00 -0.86 -19.85
N THR A 19 3.21 0.03 -19.25
CA THR A 19 2.19 -0.32 -18.26
C THR A 19 0.79 -0.04 -18.80
N SER A 20 -0.19 -0.80 -18.30
CA SER A 20 -1.61 -0.60 -18.62
C SER A 20 -2.23 0.65 -17.96
N HIS A 21 -1.47 1.35 -17.11
CA HIS A 21 -1.93 2.46 -16.29
C HIS A 21 -0.79 3.44 -16.03
N TYR A 22 -1.14 4.70 -15.77
CA TYR A 22 -0.28 5.71 -15.15
C TYR A 22 -1.09 6.39 -14.04
N VAL A 23 -0.54 6.48 -12.84
CA VAL A 23 -1.17 7.12 -11.69
C VAL A 23 -0.17 8.06 -11.05
N LEU A 24 -0.60 9.29 -10.81
CA LEU A 24 0.08 10.25 -9.95
C LEU A 24 -0.78 10.43 -8.71
N CYS A 25 -0.23 10.22 -7.52
CA CYS A 25 -0.97 10.51 -6.29
C CYS A 25 -0.06 11.16 -5.25
N GLY A 26 -0.70 12.02 -4.45
CA GLY A 26 -0.03 12.75 -3.39
C GLY A 26 -0.80 12.65 -2.08
N ILE A 27 -0.04 12.78 -0.99
CA ILE A 27 -0.54 12.82 0.38
C ILE A 27 -0.13 14.14 0.99
N SER A 28 -1.08 14.80 1.67
CA SER A 28 -0.83 16.00 2.45
C SER A 28 -1.14 15.74 3.93
N ILE A 29 -0.16 16.01 4.80
CA ILE A 29 -0.26 15.79 6.25
C ILE A 29 0.01 17.13 6.95
N PRO A 30 -0.89 17.62 7.82
CA PRO A 30 -0.57 18.75 8.68
C PRO A 30 0.67 18.43 9.50
N VAL A 31 1.65 19.34 9.58
CA VAL A 31 2.94 19.06 10.28
C VAL A 31 2.73 18.60 11.72
N LYS A 32 1.70 19.13 12.40
CA LYS A 32 1.33 18.74 13.77
C LYS A 32 0.97 17.25 13.92
N ASP A 33 0.49 16.61 12.86
CA ASP A 33 0.01 15.23 12.86
C ASP A 33 1.06 14.25 12.34
N TRP A 34 2.20 14.72 11.82
CA TRP A 34 3.26 13.91 11.23
C TRP A 34 3.68 12.72 12.11
N LYS A 35 4.05 12.99 13.37
CA LYS A 35 4.51 11.93 14.29
C LYS A 35 3.43 10.91 14.61
N LYS A 36 2.17 11.34 14.66
CA LYS A 36 1.02 10.44 14.86
C LYS A 36 0.85 9.52 13.66
N CYS A 37 0.92 10.06 12.44
CA CYS A 37 0.86 9.29 11.20
C CYS A 37 2.02 8.29 11.10
N ASP A 38 3.24 8.72 11.40
CA ASP A 38 4.44 7.89 11.38
C ASP A 38 4.32 6.67 12.33
N VAL A 39 3.88 6.88 13.57
CA VAL A 39 3.63 5.78 14.52
C VAL A 39 2.54 4.82 14.03
N ALA A 40 1.44 5.36 13.49
CA ALA A 40 0.33 4.55 12.99
C ALA A 40 0.75 3.69 11.78
N ILE A 41 1.48 4.28 10.82
CA ILE A 41 1.98 3.59 9.63
C ILE A 41 2.96 2.49 10.04
N ASN A 42 3.91 2.77 10.94
CA ASN A 42 4.88 1.76 11.38
C ASN A 42 4.20 0.58 12.08
N LYS A 43 3.17 0.83 12.91
CA LYS A 43 2.39 -0.25 13.53
C LYS A 43 1.72 -1.16 12.49
N ILE A 44 1.18 -0.58 11.41
CA ILE A 44 0.61 -1.35 10.30
C ILE A 44 1.70 -2.13 9.58
N LYS A 45 2.81 -1.47 9.20
CA LYS A 45 3.92 -2.12 8.49
C LYS A 45 4.47 -3.31 9.28
N THR A 46 4.69 -3.16 10.58
CA THR A 46 5.18 -4.27 11.43
C THR A 46 4.23 -5.46 11.44
N LYS A 47 2.91 -5.23 11.52
CA LYS A 47 1.90 -6.31 11.50
C LYS A 47 1.97 -7.17 10.23
N TYR A 48 2.38 -6.59 9.11
CA TYR A 48 2.49 -7.27 7.82
C TYR A 48 3.94 -7.58 7.40
N GLY A 49 4.93 -7.40 8.28
CA GLY A 49 6.34 -7.69 7.99
C GLY A 49 7.00 -6.72 7.01
N LEU A 50 6.50 -5.49 6.91
CA LEU A 50 6.90 -4.47 5.93
C LEU A 50 7.71 -3.31 6.54
N SER A 51 8.24 -3.42 7.76
CA SER A 51 8.86 -2.30 8.50
C SER A 51 9.90 -1.52 7.70
N GLU A 52 10.74 -2.22 6.92
CA GLU A 52 11.82 -1.61 6.12
C GLU A 52 11.41 -1.23 4.69
N THR A 53 10.14 -1.42 4.33
CA THR A 53 9.66 -1.23 2.96
C THR A 53 9.07 0.16 2.76
N GLU A 54 9.43 0.82 1.67
CA GLU A 54 8.77 2.05 1.23
C GLU A 54 7.32 1.75 0.82
N ILE A 55 6.39 2.64 1.17
CA ILE A 55 5.00 2.54 0.70
C ILE A 55 4.90 3.33 -0.59
N HIS A 56 4.82 2.62 -1.71
CA HIS A 56 4.61 3.24 -3.02
C HIS A 56 3.17 3.67 -3.21
N THR A 57 2.99 4.73 -4.00
CA THR A 57 1.67 5.31 -4.28
C THR A 57 0.71 4.33 -4.94
N GLY A 58 1.24 3.44 -5.79
CA GLY A 58 0.48 2.35 -6.40
C GLY A 58 -0.15 1.39 -5.38
N TRP A 59 0.35 1.30 -4.15
CA TRP A 59 -0.21 0.45 -3.09
C TRP A 59 -1.36 1.15 -2.35
N ILE A 60 -1.24 2.47 -2.17
CA ILE A 60 -2.26 3.28 -1.49
C ILE A 60 -3.57 3.27 -2.26
N VAL A 61 -3.50 3.33 -3.59
CA VAL A 61 -4.67 3.42 -4.46
C VAL A 61 -5.24 2.06 -4.87
N ARG A 62 -4.50 0.96 -4.63
CA ARG A 62 -4.88 -0.37 -5.10
C ARG A 62 -5.83 -1.04 -4.11
N SER A 63 -6.96 -1.49 -4.62
CA SER A 63 -7.84 -2.41 -3.90
C SER A 63 -7.30 -3.84 -4.01
N TYR A 64 -7.13 -4.51 -2.87
CA TYR A 64 -6.68 -5.91 -2.79
C TYR A 64 -7.89 -6.83 -2.55
N PHE A 65 -8.78 -6.92 -3.54
CA PHE A 65 -10.04 -7.68 -3.43
C PHE A 65 -9.84 -9.17 -3.13
N GLU A 66 -8.70 -9.74 -3.51
CA GLU A 66 -8.37 -11.12 -3.19
C GLU A 66 -8.23 -11.35 -1.67
N GLN A 67 -7.79 -10.34 -0.92
CA GLN A 67 -7.67 -10.45 0.54
C GLN A 67 -9.03 -10.49 1.23
N THR A 68 -10.02 -9.76 0.68
CA THR A 68 -11.37 -9.71 1.26
C THR A 68 -12.16 -11.00 1.10
N ARG A 69 -11.70 -11.90 0.22
CA ARG A 69 -12.30 -13.21 -0.04
C ARG A 69 -11.76 -14.32 0.86
N ILE A 70 -10.72 -14.06 1.65
CA ILE A 70 -10.08 -15.04 2.52
C ILE A 70 -10.71 -14.96 3.93
N PRO A 71 -11.46 -15.98 4.38
CA PRO A 71 -12.05 -15.97 5.72
C PRO A 71 -10.97 -15.93 6.81
N GLY A 72 -11.16 -15.06 7.81
CA GLY A 72 -10.22 -14.96 8.93
C GLY A 72 -8.84 -14.38 8.57
N PHE A 73 -8.70 -13.69 7.43
CA PHE A 73 -7.43 -13.15 6.93
C PHE A 73 -6.65 -12.36 8.00
N GLU A 74 -7.35 -11.56 8.81
CA GLU A 74 -6.76 -10.71 9.84
C GLU A 74 -6.19 -11.50 11.04
N GLN A 75 -6.55 -12.77 11.21
CA GLN A 75 -6.06 -13.64 12.27
C GLN A 75 -4.91 -14.55 11.81
N MET A 76 -4.66 -14.64 10.50
CA MET A 76 -3.64 -15.50 9.92
C MET A 76 -2.21 -14.97 10.14
N SER A 77 -1.24 -15.89 10.13
CA SER A 77 0.18 -15.56 10.03
C SER A 77 0.50 -14.88 8.70
N TYR A 78 1.66 -14.22 8.61
CA TYR A 78 2.10 -13.59 7.36
C TYR A 78 2.28 -14.65 6.24
N GLU A 79 2.85 -15.80 6.59
CA GLU A 79 3.10 -16.92 5.69
C GLU A 79 1.79 -17.46 5.12
N ASP A 80 0.78 -17.67 5.97
CA ASP A 80 -0.52 -18.18 5.57
C ASP A 80 -1.27 -17.16 4.70
N ARG A 81 -1.27 -15.87 5.09
CA ARG A 81 -1.86 -14.80 4.27
C ARG A 81 -1.28 -14.77 2.87
N ARG A 82 0.05 -14.83 2.75
CA ARG A 82 0.74 -14.82 1.46
C ARG A 82 0.38 -16.05 0.64
N SER A 83 0.32 -17.22 1.25
CA SER A 83 -0.07 -18.48 0.60
C SER A 83 -1.49 -18.40 0.04
N GLU A 84 -2.47 -17.97 0.84
CA GLU A 84 -3.88 -17.87 0.42
C GLU A 84 -4.11 -16.80 -0.66
N VAL A 85 -3.45 -15.64 -0.56
CA VAL A 85 -3.50 -14.60 -1.61
C VAL A 85 -2.96 -15.12 -2.94
N LEU A 86 -1.88 -15.90 -2.91
CA LEU A 86 -1.31 -16.49 -4.13
C LEU A 86 -2.23 -17.55 -4.75
N LYS A 87 -3.00 -18.28 -3.94
CA LYS A 87 -4.05 -19.19 -4.45
C LYS A 87 -5.16 -18.40 -5.15
N GLN A 88 -5.67 -17.34 -4.52
CA GLN A 88 -6.71 -16.48 -5.09
C GLN A 88 -6.31 -15.82 -6.42
N ARG A 89 -5.03 -15.47 -6.60
CA ARG A 89 -4.53 -14.86 -7.85
C ARG A 89 -4.32 -15.85 -9.00
N LYS A 90 -4.30 -17.15 -8.70
CA LYS A 90 -4.12 -18.23 -9.69
C LYS A 90 -5.44 -18.89 -10.10
N ALA A 91 -6.50 -18.68 -9.32
CA ALA A 91 -7.86 -19.12 -9.63
C ALA A 91 -8.51 -18.20 -10.66
#